data_AF-A0A2W7A4G9-F1
#
_entry.id   AF-A0A2W7A4G9-F1
#
_cell.length_a   1.000
_cell.length_b   1.000
_cell.length_c   1.000
_cell.angle_alpha   90.00
_cell.angle_beta   90.00
_cell.angle_gamma   90.00
#
_symmetry.space_group_name_H-M   'P 1'
#
loop_
_entity.id
_entity.type
_entity.pdbx_description
1 polymer ?
#
loop_
_entity_poly.entity_id
_entity_poly.type
_entity_poly.pdbx_seq_one_letter_code
_entity_poly.pdbx_strand_id
1 'polypeptide(L)'
;MLFKLLFAPVLGPIEGVSWIAKKLLEQADVSTNDLESLQKQLLALQLSFDMGDLSEADFEVQEEEILIAIQAIEDEEDEDD
;
A
#
# COMPACT_ATOMS: atom_id res chain seq x y z
N MET A 1 -16.65 -30.49 -7.29
CA MET A 1 -16.34 -29.10 -6.88
C MET A 1 -15.14 -28.64 -7.69
N LEU A 2 -15.36 -27.98 -8.84
CA LEU A 2 -14.31 -27.65 -9.85
C LEU A 2 -14.02 -26.15 -9.98
N PHE A 3 -14.86 -25.27 -9.42
CA PHE A 3 -14.68 -23.81 -9.49
C PHE A 3 -13.46 -23.30 -8.72
N LYS A 4 -12.95 -24.06 -7.75
CA LYS A 4 -11.77 -23.69 -6.94
C LYS A 4 -10.45 -23.77 -7.72
N LEU A 5 -10.40 -24.52 -8.83
CA LEU A 5 -9.17 -24.69 -9.62
C LEU A 5 -9.01 -23.59 -10.69
N LEU A 6 -10.08 -22.88 -11.06
CA LEU A 6 -10.06 -21.82 -12.05
C LEU A 6 -9.49 -20.49 -11.52
N PHE A 7 -9.56 -20.27 -10.20
CA PHE A 7 -8.99 -19.08 -9.54
C PHE A 7 -7.60 -19.34 -8.94
N ALA A 8 -7.11 -20.58 -8.95
CA ALA A 8 -5.79 -20.92 -8.43
C ALA A 8 -4.61 -20.18 -9.13
N PRO A 9 -4.60 -19.94 -10.45
CA PRO A 9 -3.54 -19.15 -11.09
C PRO A 9 -3.75 -17.63 -10.95
N VAL A 10 -4.91 -17.17 -10.49
CA VAL A 10 -5.22 -15.74 -10.27
C VAL A 10 -4.77 -15.28 -8.88
N LEU A 11 -4.75 -16.19 -7.89
CA LEU A 11 -4.27 -15.90 -6.53
C LEU A 11 -2.74 -16.02 -6.38
N GLY A 12 -2.07 -16.71 -7.32
CA GLY A 12 -0.60 -16.88 -7.30
C GLY A 12 0.23 -15.61 -7.47
N PRO A 13 -0.14 -14.62 -8.30
CA PRO A 13 0.58 -13.35 -8.38
C PRO A 13 0.21 -12.34 -7.29
N ILE A 14 -0.88 -12.56 -6.52
CA ILE A 14 -1.28 -11.67 -5.41
C ILE A 14 -0.25 -11.75 -4.27
N GLU A 15 0.30 -12.94 -4.01
CA GLU A 15 1.43 -13.10 -3.07
C GLU A 15 2.73 -12.46 -3.60
N GLY A 16 2.86 -12.27 -4.92
CA GLY A 16 3.99 -11.59 -5.55
C GLY A 16 3.98 -10.07 -5.34
N VAL A 17 2.80 -9.44 -5.39
CA VAL A 17 2.64 -7.99 -5.12
C VAL A 17 2.87 -7.70 -3.64
N SER A 18 2.40 -8.55 -2.73
CA SER A 18 2.71 -8.45 -1.30
C SER A 18 4.22 -8.46 -1.02
N TRP A 19 5.00 -9.28 -1.75
CA TRP A 19 6.46 -9.30 -1.61
C TRP A 19 7.11 -7.99 -2.09
N ILE A 20 6.63 -7.40 -3.19
CA ILE A 20 7.13 -6.13 -3.71
C ILE A 20 6.76 -4.98 -2.76
N ALA A 21 5.52 -4.93 -2.29
CA ALA A 21 5.05 -3.97 -1.30
C ALA A 21 5.87 -4.06 -0.01
N LYS A 22 6.14 -5.28 0.47
CA LYS A 22 6.98 -5.51 1.64
C LYS A 22 8.44 -5.08 1.41
N LYS A 23 8.97 -5.26 0.20
CA LYS A 23 10.32 -4.81 -0.15
C LYS A 23 10.43 -3.29 -0.32
N LEU A 24 9.35 -2.64 -0.76
CA LEU A 24 9.26 -1.18 -0.81
C LEU A 24 9.20 -0.59 0.61
N LEU A 25 8.41 -1.20 1.50
CA LEU A 25 8.35 -0.87 2.93
C LEU A 25 9.73 -1.00 3.61
N GLU A 26 10.50 -2.03 3.25
CA GLU A 26 11.84 -2.27 3.81
C GLU A 26 12.92 -1.28 3.33
N GLN A 27 12.66 -0.51 2.26
CA GLN A 27 13.56 0.56 1.79
C GLN A 27 13.12 1.96 2.22
N ALA A 28 11.97 2.11 2.88
CA ALA A 28 11.53 3.37 3.48
C ALA A 28 12.25 3.68 4.80
N ASP A 29 13.43 3.09 5.01
CA ASP A 29 14.27 3.35 6.16
C ASP A 29 15.00 4.70 5.97
N VAL A 30 14.53 5.65 6.77
CA VAL A 30 15.29 6.73 7.43
C VAL A 30 15.68 7.96 6.57
N SER A 31 14.95 9.06 6.76
CA SER A 31 15.51 10.22 7.50
C SER A 31 15.04 11.64 7.11
N THR A 32 13.95 11.91 6.38
CA THR A 32 13.65 13.36 6.15
C THR A 32 12.21 13.85 6.01
N ASN A 33 11.16 13.02 5.96
CA ASN A 33 9.80 13.49 6.28
C ASN A 33 8.84 12.29 6.27
N ASP A 34 8.29 11.92 7.43
CA ASP A 34 7.41 10.75 7.52
C ASP A 34 6.11 10.98 6.73
N LEU A 35 5.58 12.22 6.74
CA LEU A 35 4.42 12.63 5.95
C LEU A 35 4.68 12.63 4.43
N GLU A 36 5.77 13.26 3.96
CA GLU A 36 6.10 13.32 2.52
C GLU A 36 6.38 11.92 1.95
N SER A 37 6.95 11.03 2.76
CA SER A 37 7.16 9.64 2.40
C SER A 37 5.84 8.91 2.18
N LEU A 38 4.88 9.04 3.10
CA LEU A 38 3.56 8.43 2.98
C LEU A 38 2.77 8.98 1.78
N GLN A 39 2.85 10.29 1.52
CA GLN A 39 2.22 10.89 0.33
C GLN A 39 2.79 10.33 -0.98
N LYS A 40 4.11 10.11 -1.06
CA LYS A 40 4.75 9.46 -2.23
C LYS A 40 4.31 8.00 -2.38
N GLN A 41 4.16 7.29 -1.28
CA GLN A 41 3.66 5.91 -1.28
C GLN A 41 2.22 5.84 -1.79
N LEU A 42 1.35 6.76 -1.35
CA LEU A 42 -0.03 6.85 -1.82
C LEU A 42 -0.11 7.11 -3.34
N LEU A 43 0.72 8.04 -3.84
CA LEU A 43 0.79 8.33 -5.29
C LEU A 43 1.27 7.11 -6.10
N ALA A 44 2.27 6.39 -5.59
CA ALA A 44 2.77 5.18 -6.25
C ALA A 44 1.70 4.08 -6.26
N LEU A 45 0.97 3.91 -5.15
CA LEU A 45 -0.15 2.96 -5.04
C LEU A 45 -1.24 3.26 -6.08
N GLN A 46 -1.62 4.52 -6.22
CA GLN A 46 -2.62 4.96 -7.19
C GLN A 46 -2.17 4.73 -8.64
N LEU A 47 -0.91 5.02 -8.97
CA LEU A 47 -0.34 4.71 -10.28
C LEU A 47 -0.39 3.21 -10.60
N SER A 48 -0.07 2.35 -9.62
CA SER A 48 -0.16 0.89 -9.79
C SER A 48 -1.59 0.42 -10.01
N PHE A 49 -2.57 1.00 -9.32
CA PHE A 49 -3.98 0.74 -9.56
C PHE A 49 -4.42 1.20 -10.95
N ASP A 50 -4.06 2.42 -11.36
CA ASP A 50 -4.37 2.98 -12.68
C ASP A 50 -3.79 2.14 -13.84
N MET A 51 -2.63 1.53 -13.63
CA MET A 51 -2.00 0.61 -14.59
C MET A 51 -2.66 -0.79 -14.61
N GLY A 52 -3.55 -1.09 -13.67
CA GLY A 52 -4.18 -2.40 -13.50
C GLY A 52 -3.25 -3.45 -12.91
N ASP A 53 -2.12 -3.04 -12.34
CA ASP A 53 -1.16 -3.91 -11.65
C ASP A 53 -1.64 -4.29 -10.24
N LEU A 54 -2.62 -3.55 -9.71
CA LEU A 54 -3.21 -3.74 -8.40
C LEU A 54 -4.73 -3.92 -8.50
N SER A 55 -5.30 -4.82 -7.69
CA SER A 55 -6.76 -4.99 -7.62
C SER A 55 -7.40 -3.87 -6.79
N GLU A 56 -8.67 -3.58 -7.03
CA GLU A 56 -9.43 -2.57 -6.26
C GLU A 56 -9.45 -2.91 -4.76
N ALA A 57 -9.66 -4.17 -4.41
CA ALA A 57 -9.67 -4.61 -3.00
C ALA A 57 -8.29 -4.44 -2.33
N ASP A 58 -7.20 -4.72 -3.05
CA ASP A 58 -5.85 -4.55 -2.52
C ASP A 58 -5.44 -3.07 -2.46
N PHE A 59 -5.96 -2.25 -3.38
CA PHE A 59 -5.80 -0.80 -3.37
C PHE A 59 -6.47 -0.18 -2.15
N GLU A 60 -7.76 -0.49 -1.91
CA GLU A 60 -8.53 0.04 -0.79
C GLU A 60 -7.87 -0.25 0.57
N VAL A 61 -7.42 -1.48 0.79
CA VAL A 61 -6.76 -1.88 2.05
C VAL A 61 -5.46 -1.09 2.26
N GLN A 62 -4.61 -0.98 1.24
CA GLN A 62 -3.34 -0.28 1.35
C GLN A 62 -3.52 1.24 1.43
N GLU A 63 -4.53 1.80 0.75
CA GLU A 63 -4.88 3.21 0.84
C GLU A 63 -5.31 3.57 2.26
N GLU A 64 -6.20 2.77 2.87
CA GLU A 64 -6.66 2.97 4.24
C GLU A 64 -5.49 2.93 5.25
N GLU A 65 -4.58 1.97 5.12
CA GLU A 65 -3.39 1.88 5.98
C GLU A 65 -2.50 3.14 5.90
N ILE A 66 -2.27 3.66 4.70
CA ILE A 66 -1.45 4.86 4.49
C ILE A 66 -2.16 6.11 5.04
N LEU A 67 -3.47 6.24 4.81
CA LEU A 67 -4.25 7.37 5.31
C LEU A 67 -4.31 7.40 6.84
N ILE A 68 -4.44 6.24 7.50
CA ILE A 68 -4.37 6.14 8.97
C ILE A 68 -2.99 6.59 9.47
N ALA A 69 -1.91 6.20 8.79
CA ALA A 69 -0.56 6.61 9.16
C ALA A 69 -0.35 8.12 9.00
N ILE A 70 -0.89 8.72 7.95
CA ILE A 70 -0.87 10.18 7.74
C ILE A 70 -1.61 10.88 8.88
N GLN A 71 -2.82 10.42 9.19
CA GLN A 71 -3.62 11.01 10.25
C GLN A 71 -2.92 10.96 11.61
N ALA A 72 -2.25 9.85 11.93
CA ALA A 72 -1.51 9.73 13.19
C ALA A 72 -0.38 10.77 13.30
N ILE A 73 0.31 11.07 12.19
CA ILE A 73 1.36 12.10 12.16
C ILE A 73 0.75 13.50 12.30
N GLU A 74 -0.33 13.79 11.56
CA GLU A 74 -1.01 15.09 11.64
C GLU A 74 -1.57 15.35 13.05
N ASP A 75 -2.16 14.33 13.68
CA ASP A 75 -2.66 14.42 15.06
C ASP A 75 -1.50 14.65 16.06
N GLU A 76 -0.32 14.06 15.85
CA GLU A 76 0.88 14.30 16.66
C GLU A 76 1.42 15.73 16.47
N GLU A 77 1.45 16.25 15.25
CA GLU A 77 1.88 17.63 14.96
C GLU A 77 0.93 18.67 15.58
N ASP A 78 -0.38 18.43 15.54
CA ASP A 78 -1.40 19.31 16.14
C ASP A 78 -1.38 19.30 17.69
N GLU A 79 -0.90 18.23 18.33
CA GLU A 79 -0.76 18.15 19.79
C GLU A 79 0.50 18.87 20.33
N ASP A 80 1.51 19.08 19.49
CA ASP A 80 2.79 19.70 19.84
C ASP A 80 2.82 21.25 19.69
N ASP A 81 1.80 21.86 19.07
CA ASP A 81 1.64 23.32 18.83
C ASP A 81 0.83 24.09 19.91
#